data_AF-A0A6J8BM95-F1
#
_entry.id   AF-A0A6J8BM95-F1
#
_cell.length_a   1.000
_cell.length_b   1.000
_cell.length_c   1.000
_cell.angle_alpha   90.00
_cell.angle_beta   90.00
_cell.angle_gamma   90.00
#
_symmetry.space_group_name_H-M   'P 1'
#
loop_
_entity.id
_entity.type
_entity.pdbx_description
1 polymer ?
#
loop_
_entity_poly.entity_id
_entity_poly.type
_entity_poly.pdbx_seq_one_letter_code
_entity_poly.pdbx_strand_id
1 'polypeptide(L)'
;MAASVNYKVPPVCTEQKLYSRWIDEIKAWKALTDLDKKKMGIAIALSLPEEGLNSIPDKIRSLDLWTKFKKIDELSEAYEAYSEFDRFRRSKVSSMEEHVTEFEKLYNKTKKFKMELPQPVLAFKLLEYSELEMKDRQLVLTAVNYDQVESLFKQMATSLKKFFGQQATKDMGDRIRVESACMADEEVNYSRNRFGRGRGFRGK
;
A
#
# COMPACT_ATOMS: atom_id res chain seq x y z
N MET A 1 43.26 -0.74 22.42
CA MET A 1 44.16 -1.06 21.29
C MET A 1 43.41 -0.74 19.99
N ALA A 2 43.88 0.24 19.22
CA ALA A 2 43.27 0.56 17.93
C ALA A 2 43.68 -0.51 16.91
N ALA A 3 42.74 -1.35 16.47
CA ALA A 3 42.98 -2.28 15.38
C ALA A 3 43.33 -1.48 14.13
N SER A 4 44.53 -1.69 13.58
CA SER A 4 44.92 -1.16 12.29
C SER A 4 43.86 -1.55 11.26
N VAL A 5 43.12 -0.58 10.75
CA VAL A 5 42.07 -0.82 9.75
C VAL A 5 42.76 -1.28 8.46
N ASN A 6 42.82 -2.60 8.27
CA ASN A 6 43.43 -3.18 7.09
C ASN A 6 42.43 -3.04 5.93
N TYR A 7 42.61 -2.02 5.09
CA TYR A 7 41.74 -1.72 3.94
C TYR A 7 41.69 -2.83 2.87
N LYS A 8 42.42 -3.92 3.06
CA LYS A 8 42.36 -5.14 2.24
C LYS A 8 41.27 -6.13 2.69
N VAL A 9 40.68 -5.92 3.86
CA VAL A 9 39.64 -6.79 4.42
C VAL A 9 38.27 -6.09 4.27
N PRO A 10 37.31 -6.71 3.58
CA PRO A 10 35.99 -6.12 3.42
C PRO A 10 35.17 -6.16 4.72
N PRO A 11 34.15 -5.30 4.85
CA PRO A 11 33.22 -5.31 5.97
C PRO A 11 32.54 -6.69 6.13
N VAL A 12 32.43 -7.15 7.37
CA VAL A 12 31.79 -8.44 7.70
C VAL A 12 30.26 -8.32 7.60
N CYS A 13 29.63 -9.30 6.96
CA CYS A 13 28.18 -9.43 6.97
C CYS A 13 27.77 -10.12 8.27
N THR A 14 27.04 -9.44 9.14
CA THR A 14 26.47 -10.02 10.37
C THR A 14 24.96 -10.10 10.26
N GLU A 15 24.34 -11.11 10.88
CA GLU A 15 22.87 -11.28 10.85
C GLU A 15 22.10 -10.11 11.47
N GLN A 16 22.74 -9.40 12.40
CA GLN A 16 22.16 -8.24 13.07
C GLN A 16 22.09 -6.99 12.17
N LYS A 17 22.73 -7.03 11.00
CA LYS A 17 22.88 -5.90 10.10
C LYS A 17 22.00 -6.07 8.87
N LEU A 18 21.28 -5.01 8.53
CA LEU A 18 20.51 -4.95 7.28
C LEU A 18 21.44 -5.11 6.08
N TYR A 19 21.04 -5.97 5.15
CA TYR A 19 21.80 -6.29 3.94
C TYR A 19 22.14 -5.05 3.11
N SER A 20 21.18 -4.13 2.96
CA SER A 20 21.38 -2.84 2.27
C SER A 20 22.52 -2.02 2.87
N ARG A 21 22.59 -1.91 4.21
CA ARG A 21 23.69 -1.21 4.90
C ARG A 21 25.04 -1.91 4.68
N TRP A 22 25.07 -3.24 4.65
CA TRP A 22 26.31 -3.97 4.38
C TRP A 22 26.80 -3.77 2.94
N ILE A 23 25.89 -3.72 1.98
CA ILE A 23 26.21 -3.39 0.59
C ILE A 23 26.80 -1.98 0.47
N ASP A 24 26.23 -0.99 1.14
CA ASP A 24 26.72 0.39 1.10
C ASP A 24 28.16 0.49 1.64
N GLU A 25 28.46 -0.27 2.69
CA GLU A 25 29.83 -0.35 3.21
C GLU A 25 30.78 -1.08 2.25
N ILE A 26 30.33 -2.11 1.55
CA ILE A 26 31.12 -2.75 0.49
C ILE A 26 31.38 -1.78 -0.66
N LYS A 27 30.40 -0.95 -1.03
CA LYS A 27 30.55 0.10 -2.05
C LYS A 27 31.61 1.13 -1.61
N ALA A 28 31.57 1.56 -0.34
CA ALA A 28 32.56 2.47 0.23
C ALA A 28 33.96 1.83 0.31
N TRP A 29 34.05 0.57 0.76
CA TRP A 29 35.30 -0.19 0.83
C TRP A 29 35.93 -0.38 -0.55
N LYS A 30 35.11 -0.65 -1.58
CA LYS A 30 35.56 -0.76 -2.96
C LYS A 30 36.20 0.52 -3.48
N ALA A 31 35.69 1.69 -3.08
CA ALA A 31 36.27 2.97 -3.47
C ALA A 31 37.64 3.22 -2.82
N LEU A 32 37.95 2.51 -1.73
CA LEU A 32 39.16 2.71 -0.91
C LEU A 32 40.23 1.62 -1.12
N THR A 33 39.89 0.51 -1.78
CA THR A 33 40.76 -0.68 -1.84
C THR A 33 41.41 -0.84 -3.21
N ASP A 34 42.70 -1.20 -3.21
CA ASP A 34 43.51 -1.38 -4.42
C ASP A 34 43.44 -2.81 -4.99
N LEU A 35 42.50 -3.63 -4.50
CA LEU A 35 42.38 -5.03 -4.89
C LEU A 35 41.80 -5.17 -6.30
N ASP A 36 42.40 -6.05 -7.11
CA ASP A 36 41.85 -6.41 -8.41
C ASP A 36 40.47 -7.08 -8.25
N LYS A 37 39.58 -6.87 -9.22
CA LYS A 37 38.15 -7.28 -9.17
C LYS A 37 37.96 -8.77 -8.88
N LYS A 38 38.90 -9.62 -9.35
CA LYS A 38 38.90 -11.06 -9.08
C LYS A 38 39.18 -11.38 -7.62
N LYS A 39 40.11 -10.65 -6.98
CA LYS A 39 40.48 -10.82 -5.57
C LYS A 39 39.43 -10.21 -4.65
N MET A 40 38.78 -9.13 -5.07
CA MET A 40 37.64 -8.53 -4.35
C MET A 40 36.49 -9.52 -4.17
N GLY A 41 36.12 -10.25 -5.23
CA GLY A 41 35.03 -11.25 -5.14
C GLY A 41 35.33 -12.33 -4.10
N ILE A 42 36.57 -12.83 -4.08
CA ILE A 42 37.02 -13.83 -3.09
C ILE A 42 37.02 -13.23 -1.69
N ALA A 43 37.52 -12.00 -1.52
CA ALA A 43 37.55 -11.33 -0.23
C ALA A 43 36.14 -11.11 0.36
N ILE A 44 35.18 -10.71 -0.49
CA ILE A 44 33.77 -10.51 -0.07
C ILE A 44 33.11 -11.86 0.26
N ALA A 45 33.39 -12.92 -0.50
CA ALA A 45 32.88 -14.25 -0.18
C ALA A 45 33.37 -14.73 1.19
N LEU A 46 34.63 -14.42 1.55
CA LEU A 46 35.20 -14.75 2.86
C LEU A 46 34.68 -13.87 4.02
N SER A 47 33.99 -12.76 3.74
CA SER A 47 33.39 -11.91 4.78
C SER A 47 31.91 -12.20 5.05
N LEU A 48 31.34 -13.17 4.34
CA LEU A 48 30.01 -13.72 4.61
C LEU A 48 30.06 -14.76 5.74
N PRO A 49 28.99 -14.91 6.54
CA PRO A 49 28.89 -15.96 7.54
C PRO A 49 28.92 -17.35 6.89
N GLU A 50 29.46 -18.36 7.60
CA GLU A 50 29.69 -19.71 7.05
C GLU A 50 28.41 -20.36 6.49
N GLU A 51 27.24 -20.07 7.05
CA GLU A 51 25.94 -20.52 6.53
C GLU A 51 25.63 -19.96 5.14
N GLY A 52 26.02 -18.71 4.88
CA GLY A 52 25.96 -18.06 3.57
C GLY A 52 27.01 -18.59 2.59
N LEU A 53 28.15 -19.07 3.10
CA LEU A 53 29.23 -19.63 2.28
C LEU A 53 28.85 -21.01 1.71
N ASN A 54 28.19 -21.85 2.50
CA ASN A 54 27.73 -23.19 2.10
C ASN A 54 26.61 -23.16 1.05
N SER A 55 25.87 -22.05 0.99
CA SER A 55 24.79 -21.82 0.01
C SER A 55 25.29 -21.21 -1.30
N ILE A 56 26.58 -20.83 -1.38
CA ILE A 56 27.22 -20.34 -2.61
C ILE A 56 27.87 -21.52 -3.34
N PRO A 57 27.35 -21.98 -4.49
CA PRO A 57 27.94 -23.12 -5.20
C PRO A 57 29.40 -22.86 -5.59
N ASP A 58 30.26 -23.88 -5.48
CA ASP A 58 31.72 -23.80 -5.72
C ASP A 58 32.12 -23.14 -7.05
N LYS A 59 31.25 -23.22 -8.07
CA LYS A 59 31.40 -22.54 -9.36
C LYS A 59 31.48 -21.01 -9.24
N ILE A 60 30.82 -20.43 -8.23
CA ILE A 60 30.77 -18.99 -7.98
C ILE A 60 32.08 -18.45 -7.40
N ARG A 61 32.86 -19.26 -6.67
CA ARG A 61 34.21 -18.87 -6.17
C ARG A 61 35.19 -18.48 -7.29
N SER A 62 34.94 -18.93 -8.53
CA SER A 62 35.97 -18.97 -9.56
C SER A 62 36.08 -17.73 -10.46
N LEU A 63 35.02 -16.98 -10.74
CA LEU A 63 35.11 -15.68 -11.44
C LEU A 63 33.71 -15.03 -11.49
N ASP A 64 33.66 -13.73 -11.23
CA ASP A 64 32.49 -12.86 -11.44
C ASP A 64 31.39 -12.84 -10.35
N LEU A 65 31.79 -13.05 -9.08
CA LEU A 65 30.95 -12.78 -7.90
C LEU A 65 30.41 -11.35 -7.86
N TRP A 66 31.21 -10.37 -8.24
CA TRP A 66 30.83 -8.96 -8.17
C TRP A 66 29.69 -8.58 -9.12
N THR A 67 29.70 -9.06 -10.36
CA THR A 67 28.59 -8.78 -11.30
C THR A 67 27.30 -9.45 -10.83
N LYS A 68 27.41 -10.60 -10.15
CA LYS A 68 26.29 -11.27 -9.50
C LYS A 68 25.80 -10.49 -8.29
N PHE A 69 26.69 -10.00 -7.42
CA PHE A 69 26.31 -9.13 -6.29
C PHE A 69 25.61 -7.85 -6.76
N LYS A 70 26.07 -7.22 -7.84
CA LYS A 70 25.38 -6.04 -8.39
C LYS A 70 23.95 -6.38 -8.84
N LYS A 71 23.77 -7.53 -9.50
CA LYS A 71 22.42 -8.00 -9.89
C LYS A 71 21.56 -8.38 -8.69
N ILE A 72 22.16 -8.94 -7.64
CA ILE A 72 21.47 -9.23 -6.38
C ILE A 72 21.06 -7.92 -5.70
N ASP A 73 21.90 -6.90 -5.69
CA ASP A 73 21.59 -5.57 -5.13
C ASP A 73 20.40 -4.93 -5.84
N GLU A 74 20.40 -4.92 -7.18
CA GLU A 74 19.27 -4.42 -7.99
C GLU A 74 17.98 -5.23 -7.74
N LEU A 75 18.08 -6.55 -7.59
CA LEU A 75 16.94 -7.42 -7.28
C LEU A 75 16.43 -7.22 -5.84
N SER A 76 17.35 -7.05 -4.88
CA SER A 76 17.07 -6.79 -3.48
C SER A 76 16.39 -5.43 -3.32
N GLU A 77 16.87 -4.39 -4.01
CA GLU A 77 16.24 -3.07 -4.00
C GLU A 77 14.82 -3.12 -4.59
N ALA A 78 14.64 -3.86 -5.69
CA ALA A 78 13.32 -4.08 -6.29
C ALA A 78 12.38 -4.84 -5.36
N TYR A 79 12.89 -5.86 -4.67
CA TYR A 79 12.13 -6.64 -3.68
C TYR A 79 11.77 -5.81 -2.45
N GLU A 80 12.68 -4.99 -1.92
CA GLU A 80 12.43 -4.09 -0.80
C GLU A 80 11.36 -3.05 -1.20
N ALA A 81 11.47 -2.44 -2.38
CA ALA A 81 10.49 -1.49 -2.88
C ALA A 81 9.09 -2.11 -3.05
N TYR A 82 9.01 -3.34 -3.59
CA TYR A 82 7.74 -4.06 -3.69
C TYR A 82 7.19 -4.46 -2.32
N SER A 83 8.05 -4.92 -1.41
CA SER A 83 7.66 -5.31 -0.06
C SER A 83 7.15 -4.11 0.75
N GLU A 84 7.78 -2.94 0.62
CA GLU A 84 7.32 -1.69 1.23
C GLU A 84 5.93 -1.32 0.70
N PHE A 85 5.71 -1.43 -0.61
CA PHE A 85 4.41 -1.21 -1.23
C PHE A 85 3.34 -2.22 -0.77
N ASP A 86 3.64 -3.52 -0.73
CA ASP A 86 2.66 -4.55 -0.41
C ASP A 86 2.29 -4.60 1.08
N ARG A 87 3.22 -4.21 1.96
CA ARG A 87 3.00 -4.06 3.41
C ARG A 87 2.31 -2.76 3.78
N PHE A 88 2.24 -1.79 2.86
CA PHE A 88 1.60 -0.50 3.13
C PHE A 88 0.11 -0.69 3.45
N ARG A 89 -0.32 -0.16 4.58
CA ARG A 89 -1.71 -0.11 5.02
C ARG A 89 -1.98 1.26 5.60
N ARG A 90 -3.21 1.75 5.45
CA ARG A 90 -3.63 3.04 6.01
C ARG A 90 -3.59 2.98 7.53
N SER A 91 -2.99 3.99 8.16
CA SER A 91 -3.18 4.19 9.59
C SER A 91 -4.52 4.86 9.84
N LYS A 92 -5.23 4.48 10.92
CA LYS A 92 -6.52 5.10 11.27
C LYS A 92 -6.41 6.61 11.55
N VAL A 93 -5.21 7.10 11.83
CA VAL A 93 -4.93 8.51 12.16
C VAL A 93 -4.64 9.34 10.91
N SER A 94 -4.09 8.73 9.85
CA SER A 94 -3.77 9.44 8.61
C SER A 94 -5.02 9.75 7.80
N SER A 95 -5.04 10.90 7.13
CA SER A 95 -6.15 11.28 6.25
C SER A 95 -6.19 10.38 5.00
N MET A 96 -7.37 10.28 4.38
CA MET A 96 -7.52 9.52 3.13
C MET A 96 -6.68 10.12 1.99
N GLU A 97 -6.51 11.44 1.95
CA GLU A 97 -5.74 12.11 0.91
C GLU A 97 -4.24 11.81 1.02
N GLU A 98 -3.71 11.82 2.24
CA GLU A 98 -2.33 11.39 2.53
C GLU A 98 -2.14 9.93 2.12
N HIS A 99 -3.07 9.06 2.48
CA HIS A 99 -3.01 7.64 2.14
C HIS A 99 -2.94 7.40 0.62
N VAL A 100 -3.81 8.05 -0.16
CA VAL A 100 -3.82 7.91 -1.62
C VAL A 100 -2.50 8.42 -2.21
N THR A 101 -2.00 9.55 -1.71
CA THR A 101 -0.74 10.17 -2.19
C THR A 101 0.47 9.29 -1.88
N GLU A 102 0.51 8.70 -0.68
CA GLU A 102 1.58 7.80 -0.25
C GLU A 102 1.54 6.48 -1.02
N PHE A 103 0.34 5.92 -1.26
CA PHE A 103 0.15 4.75 -2.11
C PHE A 103 0.69 4.99 -3.53
N GLU A 104 0.35 6.12 -4.16
CA GLU A 104 0.86 6.49 -5.48
C GLU A 104 2.39 6.65 -5.48
N LYS A 105 2.94 7.26 -4.43
CA LYS A 105 4.40 7.42 -4.27
C LYS A 105 5.10 6.07 -4.19
N LEU A 106 4.60 5.13 -3.37
CA LEU A 106 5.16 3.78 -3.23
C LEU A 106 5.04 2.99 -4.54
N TYR A 107 3.89 3.05 -5.21
CA TYR A 107 3.72 2.40 -6.52
C TYR A 107 4.64 3.00 -7.60
N ASN A 108 4.87 4.31 -7.59
CA ASN A 108 5.83 4.93 -8.50
C ASN A 108 7.27 4.52 -8.20
N LYS A 109 7.62 4.11 -6.97
CA LYS A 109 8.92 3.48 -6.69
C LYS A 109 9.02 2.11 -7.37
N THR A 110 8.00 1.27 -7.28
CA THR A 110 8.02 -0.09 -7.87
C THR A 110 8.05 -0.06 -9.41
N LYS A 111 7.40 0.95 -10.02
CA LYS A 111 7.47 1.19 -11.47
C LYS A 111 8.89 1.38 -12.00
N LYS A 112 9.81 1.94 -11.21
CA LYS A 112 11.22 2.10 -11.62
C LYS A 112 11.87 0.75 -11.98
N PHE A 113 11.38 -0.33 -11.37
CA PHE A 113 11.84 -1.70 -11.58
C PHE A 113 10.97 -2.49 -12.56
N LYS A 114 10.11 -1.81 -13.36
CA LYS A 114 9.16 -2.42 -14.32
C LYS A 114 8.13 -3.36 -13.67
N MET A 115 7.84 -3.17 -12.38
CA MET A 115 6.79 -3.90 -11.67
C MET A 115 5.44 -3.18 -11.84
N GLU A 116 4.88 -3.28 -13.05
CA GLU A 116 3.59 -2.68 -13.39
C GLU A 116 2.44 -3.63 -13.07
N LEU A 117 1.45 -3.12 -12.34
CA LEU A 117 0.23 -3.84 -12.01
C LEU A 117 -0.91 -3.40 -12.95
N PRO A 118 -1.77 -4.33 -13.39
CA PRO A 118 -2.99 -3.97 -14.11
C PRO A 118 -3.83 -2.99 -13.29
N GLN A 119 -4.46 -2.02 -13.95
CA GLN A 119 -5.25 -0.99 -13.27
C GLN A 119 -6.32 -1.52 -12.30
N PRO A 120 -7.05 -2.61 -12.62
CA PRO A 120 -8.04 -3.15 -11.69
C PRO A 120 -7.41 -3.70 -10.42
N VAL A 121 -6.28 -4.39 -10.54
CA VAL A 121 -5.54 -4.93 -9.39
C VAL A 121 -5.05 -3.78 -8.51
N LEU A 122 -4.58 -2.70 -9.12
CA LEU A 122 -4.13 -1.51 -8.39
C LEU A 122 -5.28 -0.81 -7.67
N ALA A 123 -6.44 -0.68 -8.31
CA ALA A 123 -7.64 -0.07 -7.73
C ALA A 123 -8.16 -0.87 -6.53
N PHE A 124 -8.24 -2.20 -6.66
CA PHE A 124 -8.66 -3.07 -5.56
C PHE A 124 -7.65 -3.12 -4.42
N LYS A 125 -6.34 -3.11 -4.72
CA LYS A 125 -5.30 -2.98 -3.68
C LYS A 125 -5.45 -1.67 -2.90
N LEU A 126 -5.68 -0.54 -3.58
CA LEU A 126 -5.90 0.74 -2.91
C LEU A 126 -7.11 0.67 -1.97
N LEU A 127 -8.22 0.07 -2.41
CA LEU A 127 -9.41 -0.10 -1.59
C LEU A 127 -9.14 -1.01 -0.36
N GLU A 128 -8.42 -2.12 -0.53
CA GLU A 128 -8.10 -3.01 0.58
C GLU A 128 -7.16 -2.35 1.59
N TYR A 129 -6.16 -1.62 1.10
CA TYR A 129 -5.15 -0.97 1.94
C TYR A 129 -5.69 0.24 2.67
N SER A 130 -6.83 0.78 2.23
CA SER A 130 -7.51 1.88 2.89
C SER A 130 -8.15 1.48 4.23
N GLU A 131 -8.17 0.20 4.60
CA GLU A 131 -8.72 -0.31 5.88
C GLU A 131 -10.14 0.18 6.22
N LEU A 132 -10.98 0.34 5.19
CA LEU A 132 -12.38 0.72 5.33
C LEU A 132 -13.25 -0.46 5.76
N GLU A 133 -14.37 -0.20 6.44
CA GLU A 133 -15.39 -1.20 6.73
C GLU A 133 -16.09 -1.67 5.44
N MET A 134 -16.72 -2.84 5.47
CA MET A 134 -17.46 -3.40 4.33
C MET A 134 -18.47 -2.41 3.73
N LYS A 135 -19.20 -1.65 4.56
CA LYS A 135 -20.19 -0.68 4.12
C LYS A 135 -19.55 0.49 3.36
N ASP A 136 -18.43 0.99 3.89
CA ASP A 136 -17.66 2.08 3.29
C ASP A 136 -17.02 1.63 1.97
N ARG A 137 -16.52 0.39 1.89
CA ARG A 137 -16.02 -0.19 0.64
C ARG A 137 -17.13 -0.28 -0.41
N GLN A 138 -18.33 -0.71 -0.02
CA GLN A 138 -19.49 -0.73 -0.93
C GLN A 138 -19.86 0.66 -1.42
N LEU A 139 -19.83 1.69 -0.56
CA LEU A 139 -20.08 3.07 -0.94
C LEU A 139 -19.09 3.57 -2.02
N VAL A 140 -17.83 3.21 -1.91
CA VAL A 140 -16.82 3.55 -2.93
C VAL A 140 -17.11 2.81 -4.24
N LEU A 141 -17.44 1.52 -4.17
CA LEU A 141 -17.70 0.68 -5.33
C LEU A 141 -18.96 1.10 -6.13
N THR A 142 -19.95 1.72 -5.50
CA THR A 142 -21.15 2.23 -6.23
C THR A 142 -20.86 3.47 -7.06
N ALA A 143 -19.80 4.22 -6.75
CA ALA A 143 -19.44 5.46 -7.45
C ALA A 143 -18.54 5.23 -8.68
N VAL A 144 -18.17 3.98 -8.97
CA VAL A 144 -17.19 3.62 -10.00
C VAL A 144 -17.87 3.03 -11.22
N ASN A 145 -17.44 3.45 -12.42
CA ASN A 145 -17.92 2.92 -13.71
C ASN A 145 -17.02 1.77 -14.17
N TYR A 146 -17.57 0.55 -14.16
CA TYR A 146 -16.85 -0.68 -14.49
C TYR A 146 -16.55 -0.85 -15.99
N ASP A 147 -17.23 -0.10 -16.86
CA ASP A 147 -17.00 -0.15 -18.31
C ASP A 147 -15.64 0.46 -18.72
N GLN A 148 -15.08 1.34 -17.88
CA GLN A 148 -13.82 2.05 -18.17
C GLN A 148 -12.66 1.52 -17.33
N VAL A 149 -12.28 0.27 -17.60
CA VAL A 149 -11.23 -0.49 -16.89
C VAL A 149 -9.88 0.25 -16.85
N GLU A 150 -9.55 1.01 -17.89
CA GLU A 150 -8.31 1.80 -18.02
C GLU A 150 -8.30 3.12 -17.24
N SER A 151 -9.38 3.46 -16.55
CA SER A 151 -9.40 4.61 -15.64
C SER A 151 -9.84 4.24 -14.23
N LEU A 152 -10.00 2.93 -13.97
CA LEU A 152 -10.61 2.40 -12.76
C LEU A 152 -9.86 2.85 -11.50
N PHE A 153 -8.52 2.84 -11.54
CA PHE A 153 -7.69 3.34 -10.45
C PHE A 153 -7.99 4.81 -10.11
N LYS A 154 -8.03 5.68 -11.12
CA LYS A 154 -8.29 7.12 -10.94
C LYS A 154 -9.70 7.38 -10.42
N GLN A 155 -10.68 6.64 -10.94
CA GLN A 155 -12.05 6.71 -10.46
C GLN A 155 -12.14 6.33 -8.99
N MET A 156 -11.53 5.21 -8.60
CA MET A 156 -11.58 4.68 -7.23
C MET A 156 -10.85 5.61 -6.23
N ALA A 157 -9.71 6.18 -6.63
CA ALA A 157 -8.99 7.19 -5.85
C ALA A 157 -9.81 8.48 -5.69
N THR A 158 -10.52 8.90 -6.74
CA THR A 158 -11.39 10.09 -6.70
C THR A 158 -12.60 9.86 -5.80
N SER A 159 -13.25 8.69 -5.87
CA SER A 159 -14.36 8.35 -4.97
C SER A 159 -13.91 8.28 -3.52
N LEU A 160 -12.73 7.70 -3.24
CA LEU A 160 -12.17 7.68 -1.88
C LEU A 160 -11.97 9.09 -1.33
N LYS A 161 -11.41 10.00 -2.12
CA LYS A 161 -11.24 11.42 -1.71
C LYS A 161 -12.58 12.13 -1.56
N LYS A 162 -13.57 11.86 -2.41
CA LYS A 162 -14.91 12.46 -2.31
C LYS A 162 -15.63 12.08 -1.03
N PHE A 163 -15.62 10.79 -0.67
CA PHE A 163 -16.35 10.30 0.51
C PHE A 163 -15.57 10.49 1.82
N PHE A 164 -14.24 10.41 1.79
CA PHE A 164 -13.40 10.36 3.00
C PHE A 164 -12.28 11.42 3.05
N GLY A 165 -12.13 12.27 2.03
CA GLY A 165 -11.09 13.32 1.99
C GLY A 165 -11.48 14.60 2.75
N GLN A 166 -12.77 14.94 2.82
CA GLN A 166 -13.25 16.19 3.43
C GLN A 166 -13.62 16.10 4.93
N GLN A 167 -13.40 14.96 5.58
CA GLN A 167 -13.79 14.78 7.00
C GLN A 167 -12.76 15.28 8.02
N ALA A 168 -11.68 15.95 7.59
CA ALA A 168 -10.68 16.52 8.48
C ALA A 168 -10.78 18.06 8.55
N THR A 169 -11.89 18.58 9.08
CA THR A 169 -11.99 19.80 9.93
C THR A 169 -13.46 20.24 10.11
N LYS A 170 -14.35 19.36 10.59
CA LYS A 170 -15.61 19.75 11.25
C LYS A 170 -16.09 18.62 12.15
N ASP A 171 -15.32 18.27 13.18
CA ASP A 171 -15.97 17.74 14.39
C ASP A 171 -15.06 17.81 15.63
N MET A 172 -15.10 18.98 16.25
CA MET A 172 -15.01 19.13 17.70
C MET A 172 -16.12 20.13 18.04
N GLY A 173 -17.33 19.61 18.17
CA GLY A 173 -18.53 20.34 18.56
C GLY A 173 -19.47 20.60 17.38
N ASP A 174 -20.51 19.80 17.22
CA ASP A 174 -21.77 20.07 17.92
C ASP A 174 -22.65 18.81 17.97
N ARG A 175 -23.34 18.63 19.10
CA ARG A 175 -24.45 17.68 19.21
C ARG A 175 -25.71 18.34 18.61
N ILE A 176 -26.77 17.55 18.35
CA ILE A 176 -28.18 17.93 18.03
C ILE A 176 -28.46 17.85 16.52
N ARG A 177 -29.45 17.12 15.96
CA ARG A 177 -30.66 16.41 16.44
C ARG A 177 -30.91 15.25 15.47
N VAL A 178 -31.06 14.01 15.95
CA VAL A 178 -31.72 12.95 15.15
C VAL A 178 -33.21 13.12 15.39
N GLU A 179 -33.93 13.69 14.42
CA GLU A 179 -35.39 13.52 14.41
C GLU A 179 -35.68 12.06 14.04
N SER A 180 -36.07 11.31 15.05
CA SER A 180 -36.67 9.99 14.94
C SER A 180 -38.03 10.15 14.28
N ALA A 181 -38.17 9.74 13.02
CA ALA A 181 -39.44 9.70 12.31
C ALA A 181 -39.46 8.54 11.31
N CYS A 182 -39.81 7.35 11.79
CA CYS A 182 -40.61 6.36 11.06
C CYS A 182 -40.97 5.17 11.95
N MET A 183 -41.88 5.40 12.90
CA MET A 183 -42.81 4.38 13.35
C MET A 183 -44.18 5.03 13.35
N ALA A 184 -44.95 4.78 12.30
CA ALA A 184 -46.39 5.02 12.32
C ALA A 184 -47.02 3.72 11.83
N ASP A 185 -47.53 2.94 12.79
CA ASP A 185 -48.44 1.84 12.56
C ASP A 185 -49.64 2.36 11.74
N GLU A 186 -49.84 1.83 10.53
CA GLU A 186 -51.10 1.97 9.82
C GLU A 186 -52.09 0.93 10.36
N GLU A 187 -52.83 1.31 11.41
CA GLU A 187 -54.15 0.73 11.68
C GLU A 187 -55.10 1.13 10.55
N VAL A 188 -55.46 0.16 9.71
CA VAL A 188 -56.48 0.30 8.67
C VAL A 188 -57.86 0.36 9.31
N ASN A 189 -58.35 1.58 9.58
CA ASN A 189 -59.73 1.83 10.01
C ASN A 189 -60.65 1.98 8.79
N TYR A 190 -61.61 1.07 8.65
CA TYR A 190 -62.59 1.06 7.56
C TYR A 190 -63.51 2.29 7.61
N SER A 191 -63.27 3.20 6.66
CA SER A 191 -64.25 3.96 5.87
C SER A 191 -65.58 4.35 6.53
N ARG A 192 -65.66 5.59 7.03
CA ARG A 192 -66.94 6.32 7.14
C ARG A 192 -66.87 7.60 6.34
N ASN A 193 -67.45 7.58 5.14
CA ASN A 193 -67.69 8.80 4.37
C ASN A 193 -68.92 8.65 3.48
N ARG A 194 -70.04 9.29 3.83
CA ARG A 194 -70.52 10.52 3.17
C ARG A 194 -71.99 10.78 3.45
N PHE A 195 -72.18 11.98 3.98
CA PHE A 195 -73.36 12.82 4.00
C PHE A 195 -74.34 12.63 2.81
N GLY A 196 -75.62 12.51 3.18
CA GLY A 196 -76.61 13.54 2.86
C GLY A 196 -77.02 13.67 1.39
N ARG A 197 -77.90 12.78 0.93
CA ARG A 197 -78.81 13.10 -0.19
C ARG A 197 -80.10 13.69 0.35
N GLY A 198 -80.21 15.01 0.31
CA GLY A 198 -81.50 15.67 0.28
C GLY A 198 -82.20 15.39 -1.06
N ARG A 199 -83.42 14.86 -1.00
CA ARG A 199 -84.48 15.11 -1.98
C ARG A 199 -85.80 15.17 -1.22
N GLY A 200 -86.46 16.32 -1.32
CA GLY A 200 -87.72 16.57 -0.67
C GLY A 200 -88.94 16.04 -1.43
N PHE A 201 -90.05 16.13 -0.70
CA PHE A 201 -91.40 16.51 -1.12
C PHE A 201 -92.34 15.53 -1.84
N ARG A 202 -93.59 15.55 -1.30
CA ARG A 202 -94.92 15.26 -1.89
C ARG A 202 -95.42 13.82 -1.74
N GLY A 203 -96.62 13.53 -1.24
CA GLY A 203 -97.74 14.35 -0.75
C GLY A 203 -99.00 13.49 -0.56
N LYS A 204 -100.04 14.13 -0.01
CA LYS A 204 -101.42 13.69 0.24
C LYS A 204 -101.66 12.70 1.38
#